data_AF-A0A227J4F4-F1
#
_entry.id   AF-A0A227J4F4-F1
#
_cell.length_a   1.000
_cell.length_b   1.000
_cell.length_c   1.000
_cell.angle_alpha   90.00
_cell.angle_beta   90.00
_cell.angle_gamma   90.00
#
_symmetry.space_group_name_H-M   'P 1'
#
loop_
_entity.id
_entity.type
_entity.pdbx_description
1 polymer ?
#
loop_
_entity_poly.entity_id
_entity_poly.type
_entity_poly.pdbx_seq_one_letter_code
_entity_poly.pdbx_strand_id
1 'polypeptide(L)' 'NDPAPSYLPQLKEDILKVISKYVDIDPNMVDLTFEHKDDDISVLELNVKLPDDEK' A
#
# COMPACT_ATOMS: atom_id res chain seq x y z
N ASN A 1 -20.30 5.69 3.51
CA ASN A 1 -19.62 6.09 2.26
C ASN A 1 -18.59 7.14 2.65
N ASP A 2 -17.62 6.72 3.47
CA ASP A 2 -16.61 7.63 3.99
C ASP A 2 -15.52 7.79 2.93
N PRO A 3 -15.16 9.03 2.56
CA PRO A 3 -14.08 9.24 1.63
C PRO A 3 -12.77 8.75 2.26
N ALA A 4 -12.03 7.93 1.52
CA ALA A 4 -10.69 7.52 1.91
C ALA A 4 -9.84 8.77 2.26
N PRO A 5 -9.11 8.77 3.39
CA PRO A 5 -8.35 9.92 3.82
C PRO A 5 -7.37 10.41 2.74
N SER A 6 -7.25 11.73 2.59
CA SER A 6 -6.42 12.37 1.56
C SER A 6 -4.92 12.06 1.70
N TYR A 7 -4.48 11.55 2.85
CA TYR A 7 -3.10 11.14 3.09
C TYR A 7 -2.78 9.72 2.62
N LEU A 8 -3.78 8.86 2.37
CA LEU A 8 -3.54 7.47 1.97
C LEU A 8 -2.76 7.34 0.65
N PRO A 9 -3.04 8.13 -0.41
CA PRO A 9 -2.25 8.11 -1.62
C PRO A 9 -0.78 8.48 -1.35
N GLN A 10 -0.52 9.46 -0.48
CA GLN A 10 0.85 9.86 -0.14
C GLN A 10 1.59 8.76 0.62
N LEU A 11 0.91 8.12 1.57
CA LEU A 11 1.46 7.00 2.34
C LEU A 11 1.82 5.81 1.43
N LYS A 12 0.98 5.51 0.42
CA LYS A 12 1.29 4.51 -0.62
C LYS A 12 2.61 4.82 -1.31
N GLU A 13 2.77 6.04 -1.80
CA GLU A 13 3.96 6.46 -2.53
C GLU A 13 5.22 6.40 -1.66
N ASP A 14 5.13 6.82 -0.40
CA ASP A 14 6.28 6.82 0.50
C ASP A 14 6.73 5.40 0.84
N ILE A 15 5.78 4.48 1.06
CA ILE A 15 6.09 3.06 1.28
C ILE A 15 6.74 2.46 0.03
N LEU A 16 6.17 2.70 -1.16
CA LEU A 16 6.74 2.26 -2.43
C LEU A 16 8.18 2.74 -2.62
N LYS A 17 8.44 4.03 -2.36
CA LYS A 17 9.79 4.63 -2.44
C LYS A 17 10.77 4.04 -1.43
N VAL A 18 10.30 3.57 -0.28
CA VAL A 18 11.17 2.92 0.70
C VAL A 18 11.50 1.50 0.27
N ILE A 19 10.51 0.74 -0.20
CA ILE A 19 10.71 -0.62 -0.70
C ILE A 19 11.61 -0.61 -1.94
N SER A 20 11.42 0.36 -2.84
CA SER A 20 12.22 0.51 -4.06
C SER A 20 13.71 0.78 -3.82
N LYS A 21 14.11 1.11 -2.58
CA LYS A 21 15.53 1.24 -2.21
C LYS A 21 16.22 -0.11 -2.05
N TYR A 22 15.46 -1.17 -1.82
CA TYR A 22 15.97 -2.50 -1.50
C TYR A 22 15.60 -3.55 -2.55
N VAL A 23 14.52 -3.34 -3.29
CA VAL A 23 14.00 -4.27 -4.30
C VAL A 23 13.48 -3.46 -5.48
N ASP A 24 13.80 -3.86 -6.71
CA ASP A 24 13.14 -3.33 -7.90
C ASP A 24 11.66 -3.72 -7.88
N ILE A 25 10.78 -2.75 -7.62
CA ILE A 25 9.34 -2.98 -7.47
C ILE A 25 8.54 -2.05 -8.36
N ASP A 26 7.52 -2.60 -9.01
CA ASP A 26 6.56 -1.83 -9.81
C ASP A 26 5.37 -1.38 -8.92
N PRO A 27 4.85 -0.14 -9.08
CA PRO A 27 3.66 0.32 -8.34
C PRO A 27 2.43 -0.59 -8.47
N ASN A 28 2.32 -1.34 -9.56
CA ASN A 28 1.26 -2.31 -9.83
C ASN A 28 1.41 -3.62 -9.03
N MET A 29 2.57 -3.84 -8.41
CA MET A 29 2.81 -4.97 -7.50
C MET A 29 2.30 -4.71 -6.08
N VAL A 30 1.79 -3.51 -5.82
CA VAL A 30 1.30 -3.10 -4.50
C VAL A 30 -0.19 -2.78 -4.54
N ASP A 31 -0.93 -3.68 -3.92
CA ASP A 31 -2.37 -3.59 -3.71
C ASP A 31 -2.64 -2.99 -2.34
N LEU A 32 -3.56 -2.02 -2.30
CA LEU A 32 -3.99 -1.34 -1.08
C LEU A 32 -5.49 -1.48 -0.92
N THR A 33 -5.89 -1.99 0.23
CA THR A 33 -7.29 -2.08 0.62
C THR A 33 -7.49 -1.23 1.85
N PHE A 34 -8.51 -0.37 1.80
CA PHE A 34 -8.89 0.45 2.94
C PHE A 34 -10.32 0.08 3.33
N GLU A 35 -10.48 -0.43 4.54
CA GLU A 35 -11.77 -0.86 5.09
C GLU A 35 -12.10 -0.05 6.33
N HIS A 36 -13.34 0.42 6.43
CA HIS A 36 -13.88 0.93 7.68
C HIS A 36 -14.64 -0.20 8.38
N LYS A 37 -14.22 -0.54 9.60
CA LYS A 37 -14.92 -1.50 10.47
C LYS A 37 -15.50 -0.72 11.64
N ASP A 38 -16.83 -0.73 11.78
CA ASP A 38 -17.56 0.03 12.79
C ASP A 38 -17.27 1.55 12.73
N ASP A 39 -17.91 2.35 13.58
CA ASP A 39 -17.86 3.83 13.47
C ASP A 39 -16.48 4.45 13.80
N ASP A 40 -15.54 3.69 14.39
CA ASP A 40 -14.28 4.23 14.92
C ASP A 40 -13.00 3.50 14.47
N ILE A 41 -13.09 2.41 13.69
CA ILE A 41 -11.90 1.63 13.28
C ILE A 41 -11.73 1.67 11.76
N SER A 42 -10.55 2.13 11.33
CA SER A 42 -10.13 2.06 9.93
C SER A 42 -8.96 1.09 9.81
N VAL A 43 -9.07 0.13 8.90
CA VAL A 43 -8.06 -0.88 8.59
C VAL A 43 -7.46 -0.57 7.23
N LEU A 44 -6.13 -0.48 7.17
CA LEU A 44 -5.38 -0.33 5.93
C LEU A 44 -4.54 -1.59 5.70
N GLU A 45 -4.90 -2.36 4.69
CA GLU A 45 -4.18 -3.56 4.28
C GLU A 45 -3.31 -3.25 3.06
N LEU A 46 -2.03 -3.59 3.16
CA LEU A 46 -1.04 -3.44 2.09
C LEU A 46 -0.57 -4.83 1.67
N ASN A 47 -0.86 -5.21 0.44
CA ASN A 47 -0.36 -6.45 -0.16
C ASN A 47 0.74 -6.10 -1.15
N VAL A 48 1.94 -6.65 -0.93
CA VAL A 48 3.12 -6.41 -1.76
C VAL A 48 3.53 -7.72 -2.39
N LYS A 49 3.50 -7.80 -3.73
CA LYS A 49 4.04 -8.93 -4.49
C LYS A 49 5.47 -8.61 -4.89
N LEU A 50 6.44 -9.25 -4.25
CA LEU A 50 7.82 -9.10 -4.67
C LEU A 50 8.02 -9.87 -5.99
N PRO A 51 8.81 -9.34 -6.94
CA PRO A 51 9.24 -10.14 -8.07
C PRO A 51 10.07 -11.33 -7.55
N ASP A 52 9.93 -12.49 -8.19
CA ASP A 52 10.83 -13.61 -7.93
C ASP A 52 12.26 -13.16 -8.24
N ASP A 53 13.14 -13.27 -7.25
CA ASP A 53 14.59 -13.09 -7.40
C ASP A 53 15.09 -14.28 -8.24
N GLU A 54 14.91 -14.23 -9.56
CA GLU A 54 15.57 -15.17 -10.48
C GLU A 54 17.08 -14.91 -10.40
N LYS A 55 17.72 -15.56 -9.45
CA LYS A 55 19.16 -15.83 -9.47
C LYS A 55 19.51 -16.86 -10.52
#